data_AF-A0A9N7W224-F1
#
_entry.id   AF-A0A9N7W224-F1
#
_cell.length_a   1.000
_cell.length_b   1.000
_cell.length_c   1.000
_cell.angle_alpha   90.00
_cell.angle_beta   90.00
_cell.angle_gamma   90.00
#
_symmetry.space_group_name_H-M   'P 1'
#
loop_
_entity.id
_entity.type
_entity.pdbx_description
1 polymer ?
#
loop_
_entity_poly.entity_id
_entity_poly.type
_entity_poly.pdbx_seq_one_letter_code
_entity_poly.pdbx_strand_id
1 'polypeptide(L)'
;VQKLQKKDAQLTALDAFYKEQLAQLEKRNRERYEQSKDQFHQAASETEEHVRPRNTDPVCLGLQTQILSCYKDNRDQTLKCSDLAKTYMQCINAAKKNLQVNHG
;
A
#
# COMPACT_ATOMS: atom_id res chain seq x y z
N VAL A 1 -14.02 65.78 7.12
CA VAL A 1 -14.88 64.73 7.72
C VAL A 1 -15.61 63.89 6.66
N GLN A 2 -16.46 64.46 5.80
CA GLN A 2 -17.22 63.71 4.76
C GLN A 2 -16.38 62.85 3.80
N LYS A 3 -15.21 63.33 3.37
CA LYS A 3 -14.32 62.58 2.46
C LYS A 3 -13.73 61.32 3.10
N LEU A 4 -13.46 61.35 4.40
CA LEU A 4 -12.95 60.22 5.16
C LEU A 4 -14.05 59.16 5.33
N GLN A 5 -15.25 59.58 5.73
CA GLN A 5 -16.41 58.68 5.86
C GLN A 5 -16.74 57.90 4.58
N LYS A 6 -16.64 58.56 3.40
CA LYS A 6 -16.81 57.87 2.11
C LYS A 6 -15.73 56.82 1.85
N LYS A 7 -14.47 57.10 2.22
CA LYS A 7 -13.38 56.13 2.09
C LYS A 7 -13.55 54.95 3.04
N ASP A 8 -13.95 55.19 4.27
CA ASP A 8 -14.20 54.12 5.25
C ASP A 8 -15.35 53.20 4.82
N ALA A 9 -16.43 53.78 4.26
CA ALA A 9 -17.53 52.99 3.71
C ALA A 9 -17.08 52.12 2.51
N GLN A 10 -16.22 52.65 1.64
CA GLN A 10 -15.66 51.88 0.51
C GLN A 10 -14.75 50.75 0.99
N LEU A 11 -13.89 51.00 1.98
CA LEU A 11 -13.02 49.99 2.56
C LEU A 11 -13.83 48.88 3.24
N THR A 12 -14.89 49.25 3.97
CA THR A 12 -15.78 48.29 4.64
C THR A 12 -16.51 47.41 3.63
N ALA A 13 -17.01 47.98 2.53
CA ALA A 13 -17.67 47.21 1.47
C ALA A 13 -16.70 46.24 0.79
N LEU A 14 -15.45 46.66 0.57
CA LEU A 14 -14.41 45.82 -0.03
C LEU A 14 -13.99 44.67 0.90
N ASP A 15 -13.83 44.94 2.19
CA ASP A 15 -13.53 43.92 3.21
C ASP A 15 -14.65 42.88 3.30
N ALA A 16 -15.91 43.32 3.32
CA ALA A 16 -17.06 42.42 3.31
C ALA A 16 -17.09 41.54 2.05
N PHE A 17 -16.82 42.13 0.88
CA PHE A 17 -16.75 41.38 -0.38
C PHE A 17 -15.66 40.29 -0.36
N TYR A 18 -14.44 40.64 0.08
CA TYR A 18 -13.35 39.66 0.12
C TYR A 18 -13.55 38.58 1.18
N LYS A 19 -14.14 38.92 2.34
CA LYS A 19 -14.50 37.93 3.36
C LYS A 19 -15.50 36.91 2.83
N GLU A 20 -16.52 37.35 2.09
CA GLU A 20 -17.49 36.47 1.46
C GLU A 20 -16.81 35.56 0.42
N GLN A 21 -15.94 36.11 -0.44
CA GLN A 21 -15.19 35.31 -1.42
C GLN A 21 -14.29 34.26 -0.77
N LEU A 22 -13.60 34.62 0.32
CA LEU A 22 -12.77 33.68 1.08
C LEU A 22 -13.62 32.58 1.72
N ALA A 23 -14.74 32.92 2.35
CA ALA A 23 -15.65 31.94 2.92
C ALA A 23 -16.17 30.94 1.88
N GLN A 24 -16.55 31.43 0.68
CA GLN A 24 -16.97 30.59 -0.43
C GLN A 24 -15.83 29.70 -0.97
N LEU A 25 -14.60 30.21 -1.01
CA LEU A 25 -13.44 29.44 -1.43
C LEU A 25 -13.11 28.33 -0.41
N GLU A 26 -13.08 28.66 0.87
CA GLU A 26 -12.83 27.72 1.96
C GLU A 26 -13.89 26.61 2.00
N LYS A 27 -15.17 26.98 1.84
CA LYS A 27 -16.28 26.02 1.76
C LYS A 27 -16.08 25.04 0.60
N ARG A 28 -15.82 25.55 -0.61
CA ARG A 28 -15.60 24.69 -1.79
C ARG A 28 -14.35 23.81 -1.65
N ASN A 29 -13.29 24.32 -1.05
CA ASN A 29 -12.09 23.52 -0.79
C ASN A 29 -12.38 22.39 0.19
N ARG A 30 -13.14 22.67 1.26
CA ARG A 30 -13.54 21.64 2.22
C ARG A 30 -14.38 20.55 1.56
N GLU A 31 -15.41 20.93 0.81
CA GLU A 31 -16.28 19.99 0.09
C GLU A 31 -15.49 19.09 -0.88
N ARG A 32 -14.58 19.69 -1.65
CA ARG A 32 -13.71 18.94 -2.57
C ARG A 32 -12.76 18.00 -1.84
N TYR A 33 -12.19 18.45 -0.72
CA TYR A 33 -11.32 17.61 0.10
C TYR A 33 -12.08 16.42 0.65
N GLU A 34 -13.27 16.64 1.22
CA GLU A 34 -14.14 15.58 1.72
C GLU A 34 -14.46 14.55 0.62
N GLN A 35 -14.90 15.02 -0.55
CA GLN A 35 -15.23 14.16 -1.68
C GLN A 35 -14.00 13.37 -2.18
N SER A 36 -12.85 14.02 -2.30
CA SER A 36 -11.61 13.37 -2.75
C SER A 36 -11.13 12.33 -1.75
N LYS A 37 -11.26 12.59 -0.45
CA LYS A 37 -10.93 11.66 0.62
C LYS A 37 -11.82 10.42 0.54
N ASP A 38 -13.12 10.61 0.38
CA ASP A 38 -14.07 9.50 0.30
C ASP A 38 -13.84 8.64 -0.95
N GLN A 39 -13.61 9.29 -2.11
CA GLN A 39 -13.26 8.58 -3.36
C GLN A 39 -11.96 7.79 -3.24
N PHE A 40 -10.93 8.36 -2.59
CA PHE A 40 -9.66 7.67 -2.36
C PHE A 40 -9.87 6.41 -1.51
N HIS A 41 -10.59 6.53 -0.38
CA HIS A 41 -10.83 5.38 0.49
C HIS A 41 -11.69 4.32 -0.18
N GLN A 42 -12.70 4.71 -0.96
CA GLN A 42 -13.50 3.78 -1.73
C GLN A 42 -12.64 3.02 -2.76
N ALA A 43 -11.85 3.75 -3.56
CA ALA A 43 -10.97 3.14 -4.56
C ALA A 43 -9.91 2.22 -3.90
N ALA A 44 -9.39 2.60 -2.73
CA ALA A 44 -8.47 1.76 -1.96
C ALA A 44 -9.17 0.47 -1.51
N SER A 45 -10.37 0.56 -0.92
CA SER A 45 -11.14 -0.62 -0.48
C SER A 45 -11.51 -1.54 -1.63
N GLU A 46 -11.96 -0.99 -2.77
CA GLU A 46 -12.24 -1.77 -3.97
C GLU A 46 -10.97 -2.47 -4.46
N THR A 47 -9.84 -1.77 -4.49
CA THR A 47 -8.56 -2.38 -4.87
C THR A 47 -8.17 -3.51 -3.91
N GLU A 48 -8.29 -3.30 -2.60
CA GLU A 48 -7.98 -4.32 -1.59
C GLU A 48 -8.85 -5.58 -1.71
N GLU A 49 -10.14 -5.43 -2.06
CA GLU A 49 -11.04 -6.57 -2.30
C GLU A 49 -10.64 -7.39 -3.54
N HIS A 50 -10.20 -6.71 -4.60
CA HIS A 50 -9.87 -7.35 -5.87
C HIS A 50 -8.42 -7.85 -5.95
N VAL A 51 -7.51 -7.29 -5.14
CA VAL A 51 -6.14 -7.76 -5.04
C VAL A 51 -6.13 -9.03 -4.20
N ARG A 52 -6.11 -10.18 -4.88
CA ARG A 52 -5.97 -11.49 -4.21
C ARG A 52 -4.73 -11.44 -3.31
N PRO A 53 -4.84 -11.79 -2.02
CA PRO A 53 -3.69 -11.90 -1.13
C PRO A 53 -2.66 -12.81 -1.80
N ARG A 54 -1.43 -12.32 -1.92
CA ARG A 54 -0.35 -13.13 -2.46
C ARG A 54 -0.22 -14.34 -1.54
N ASN A 55 -0.42 -15.54 -2.09
CA ASN A 55 -0.25 -16.74 -1.31
C ASN A 55 1.22 -16.80 -0.86
N THR A 56 1.46 -16.67 0.44
CA THR A 56 2.78 -16.70 1.07
C THR A 56 3.09 -18.05 1.70
N ASP A 57 2.27 -19.07 1.40
CA ASP A 57 2.47 -20.41 1.92
C ASP A 57 3.90 -20.88 1.61
N PRO A 58 4.66 -21.32 2.62
CA PRO A 58 6.03 -21.73 2.45
C PRO A 58 6.11 -22.93 1.51
N VAL A 59 6.78 -22.74 0.38
CA VAL A 59 6.97 -23.81 -0.59
C VAL A 59 7.98 -24.82 -0.05
N CYS A 60 7.72 -26.11 -0.28
CA CYS A 60 8.60 -27.21 0.15
C CYS A 60 8.75 -27.35 1.67
N LEU A 61 7.80 -26.87 2.49
CA LEU A 61 7.89 -26.86 3.96
C LEU A 61 8.25 -28.23 4.57
N GLY A 62 7.65 -29.32 4.05
CA GLY A 62 7.97 -30.68 4.51
C GLY A 62 9.43 -31.05 4.25
N LEU A 63 9.94 -30.77 3.04
CA LEU A 63 11.34 -31.02 2.67
C LEU A 63 12.29 -30.11 3.46
N GLN A 64 11.91 -28.85 3.71
CA GLN A 64 12.67 -27.92 4.55
C GLN A 64 12.81 -28.46 5.98
N THR A 65 11.75 -28.99 6.56
CA THR A 65 11.79 -29.60 7.90
C THR A 65 12.71 -30.82 7.92
N GLN A 66 12.59 -31.69 6.90
CA GLN A 66 13.40 -32.91 6.80
C GLN A 66 14.88 -32.61 6.61
N ILE A 67 15.26 -31.66 5.74
CA ILE A 67 16.67 -31.35 5.49
C ILE A 67 17.34 -30.70 6.70
N LEU A 68 16.61 -29.84 7.43
CA LEU A 68 17.07 -29.26 8.69
C LEU A 68 17.29 -30.33 9.76
N SER A 69 16.38 -31.30 9.89
CA SER A 69 16.58 -32.44 10.79
C SER A 69 17.79 -33.27 10.38
N CYS A 70 17.93 -33.59 9.08
CA CYS A 70 19.04 -34.41 8.60
C CYS A 70 20.40 -33.79 8.96
N TYR A 71 20.60 -32.48 8.72
CA TYR A 71 21.85 -31.82 9.09
C TYR A 71 22.06 -31.71 10.59
N LYS A 72 20.98 -31.52 11.37
CA LYS A 72 21.05 -31.51 12.83
C LYS A 72 21.53 -32.87 13.37
N ASP A 73 21.08 -33.97 12.77
CA ASP A 73 21.37 -35.34 13.18
C ASP A 73 22.70 -35.86 12.61
N ASN A 74 23.20 -35.28 11.51
CA ASN A 74 24.43 -35.71 10.81
C ASN A 74 25.48 -34.58 10.71
N ARG A 75 25.79 -33.90 11.83
CA ARG A 75 26.66 -32.70 11.83
C ARG A 75 28.04 -32.92 11.21
N ASP A 76 28.68 -34.05 11.54
CA ASP A 76 30.02 -34.38 11.04
C ASP A 76 29.98 -35.21 9.74
N GLN A 77 28.78 -35.58 9.28
CA GLN A 77 28.55 -36.47 8.13
C GLN A 77 27.48 -35.89 7.20
N THR A 78 27.58 -34.59 6.93
CA THR A 78 26.58 -33.81 6.16
C THR A 78 26.31 -34.36 4.76
N LEU A 79 27.27 -35.07 4.18
CA LEU A 79 27.11 -35.75 2.87
C LEU A 79 26.01 -36.82 2.88
N LYS A 80 25.65 -37.40 4.04
CA LYS A 80 24.49 -38.31 4.14
C LYS A 80 23.16 -37.62 3.78
N CYS A 81 23.10 -36.29 3.86
CA CYS A 81 21.92 -35.50 3.52
C CYS A 81 21.90 -35.04 2.05
N SER A 82 22.87 -35.44 1.22
CA SER A 82 23.04 -34.90 -0.13
C SER A 82 21.83 -35.13 -1.03
N ASP A 83 21.25 -36.34 -0.97
CA ASP A 83 20.09 -36.68 -1.81
C ASP A 83 18.85 -35.89 -1.38
N LEU A 84 18.64 -35.74 -0.07
CA LEU A 84 17.57 -34.93 0.49
C LEU A 84 17.75 -33.43 0.15
N ALA A 85 18.98 -32.93 0.18
CA ALA A 85 19.30 -31.56 -0.24
C ALA A 85 18.99 -31.34 -1.72
N LYS A 86 19.33 -32.32 -2.58
CA LYS A 86 19.03 -32.29 -4.01
C LYS A 86 17.52 -32.26 -4.26
N THR A 87 16.74 -33.09 -3.57
CA THR A 87 15.27 -33.08 -3.67
C THR A 87 14.67 -31.76 -3.18
N TYR A 88 15.17 -31.20 -2.07
CA TYR A 88 14.74 -29.89 -1.59
C TYR A 88 15.01 -28.79 -2.63
N MET A 89 16.19 -28.79 -3.27
CA MET A 89 16.51 -27.81 -4.32
C MET A 89 15.65 -27.98 -5.56
N GLN A 90 15.34 -29.21 -5.97
CA GLN A 90 14.44 -29.47 -7.09
C GLN A 90 13.05 -28.88 -6.83
N CYS A 91 12.53 -29.05 -5.62
CA CYS A 91 11.25 -28.46 -5.22
C CYS A 91 11.28 -26.93 -5.28
N ILE A 92 12.32 -26.28 -4.73
CA ILE A 92 12.49 -24.82 -4.81
C ILE A 92 12.55 -24.34 -6.26
N ASN A 93 13.31 -25.02 -7.11
CA ASN A 93 13.49 -24.61 -8.50
C ASN A 93 12.19 -24.78 -9.31
N ALA A 94 11.44 -25.85 -9.07
CA ALA A 94 10.12 -26.04 -9.66
C ALA A 94 9.16 -24.92 -9.21
N ALA A 95 9.17 -24.57 -7.93
CA ALA A 95 8.36 -23.49 -7.38
C ALA A 95 8.73 -22.13 -7.98
N LYS A 96 10.02 -21.81 -8.07
CA LYS A 96 10.52 -20.59 -8.72
C LYS A 96 10.07 -20.50 -10.17
N LYS A 97 10.18 -21.61 -10.92
CA LYS A 97 9.73 -21.68 -12.32
C LYS A 97 8.22 -21.42 -12.44
N ASN A 98 7.42 -21.99 -11.53
CA ASN A 98 5.97 -21.78 -11.50
C ASN A 98 5.58 -20.35 -11.09
N LEU A 99 6.35 -19.69 -10.22
CA LEU A 99 6.15 -18.29 -9.83
C LEU A 99 6.60 -17.28 -10.91
N GLN A 100 7.48 -17.68 -11.83
CA GLN A 100 7.92 -16.85 -12.95
C GLN A 100 6.91 -16.82 -14.12
N VAL A 101 5.84 -17.61 -14.07
CA VAL A 101 4.83 -17.65 -15.13
C VAL A 101 3.69 -16.67 -14.78
N ASN A 102 3.67 -15.55 -15.50
CA ASN A 102 2.57 -14.57 -15.63
C ASN A 102 2.25 -13.68 -14.43
N HIS A 103 2.93 -12.52 -14.40
CA HIS A 103 2.35 -11.27 -13.92
C HIS A 103 2.51 -10.22 -15.05
N GLY A 104 1.67 -10.34 -16.07
CA GLY A 104 1.48 -9.36 -17.14
C GLY A 104 0.02 -9.00 -17.19
#